data_AF-A0A2V5JXV0-F1
#
_entry.id   AF-A0A2V5JXV0-F1
#
_cell.length_a   1.000
_cell.length_b   1.000
_cell.length_c   1.000
_cell.angle_alpha   90.00
_cell.angle_beta   90.00
_cell.angle_gamma   90.00
#
_symmetry.space_group_name_H-M   'P 1'
#
loop_
_entity.id
_entity.type
_entity.pdbx_description
1 polymer ?
#
loop_
_entity_poly.entity_id
_entity_poly.type
_entity_poly.pdbx_seq_one_letter_code
_entity_poly.pdbx_strand_id
1 'polypeptide(L)' 'MQVKMISGGQTGVDRAALDVALKHGIDCGGWCPAGRLDEFGRIPDR' A
#
# COMPACT_ATOMS: atom_id res chain seq x y z
N MET A 1 -13.18 -18.17 -3.16
CA MET A 1 -12.10 -17.34 -3.74
C MET A 1 -11.99 -16.07 -2.92
N GLN A 2 -10.82 -15.77 -2.36
CA GLN A 2 -10.59 -14.54 -1.60
C GLN A 2 -9.92 -13.53 -2.53
N VAL A 3 -10.42 -12.29 -2.53
CA VAL A 3 -9.88 -11.21 -3.38
C VAL A 3 -8.83 -10.46 -2.56
N LYS A 4 -7.66 -10.22 -3.15
CA LYS A 4 -6.54 -9.51 -2.53
C LYS A 4 -6.37 -8.13 -3.17
N MET A 5 -6.27 -7.07 -2.37
CA MET A 5 -5.96 -5.72 -2.86
C MET A 5 -4.47 -5.58 -3.13
N ILE A 6 -4.10 -5.18 -4.35
CA ILE A 6 -2.72 -4.97 -4.77
C ILE A 6 -2.53 -3.51 -5.17
N SER A 7 -1.48 -2.86 -4.66
CA SER A 7 -1.15 -1.45 -4.98
C SER A 7 0.36 -1.18 -4.96
N GLY A 8 0.80 -0.11 -5.64
CA GLY A 8 2.21 0.32 -5.67
C GLY A 8 2.67 1.00 -4.39
N GLY A 9 1.75 1.37 -3.50
CA GLY A 9 2.04 2.04 -2.24
C GLY A 9 2.43 3.52 -2.39
N GLN A 10 2.19 4.11 -3.56
CA GLN A 10 2.33 5.55 -3.80
C GLN A 10 1.34 6.33 -2.92
N THR A 11 1.54 7.64 -2.80
CA THR A 11 0.57 8.55 -2.19
C THR A 11 -0.79 8.55 -2.91
N GLY A 12 -1.78 9.16 -2.28
CA GLY A 12 -3.13 9.24 -2.83
C GLY A 12 -3.85 7.89 -2.78
N VAL A 13 -4.41 7.46 -3.92
CA VAL A 13 -5.29 6.28 -4.00
C VAL A 13 -4.57 4.99 -3.61
N ASP A 14 -3.29 4.87 -3.98
CA ASP A 14 -2.50 3.66 -3.70
C ASP A 14 -2.36 3.40 -2.20
N ARG A 15 -1.90 4.40 -1.44
CA ARG A 15 -1.82 4.34 0.01
C ARG A 15 -3.20 4.14 0.64
N ALA A 16 -4.20 4.89 0.18
CA ALA A 16 -5.54 4.83 0.74
C ALA A 16 -6.16 3.43 0.59
N ALA A 17 -5.94 2.74 -0.54
CA ALA A 17 -6.41 1.39 -0.76
C ALA A 17 -5.78 0.39 0.24
N LEU A 18 -4.47 0.49 0.46
CA LEU A 18 -3.76 -0.36 1.43
C LEU A 18 -4.19 -0.05 2.88
N ASP A 19 -4.38 1.22 3.23
CA ASP A 19 -4.83 1.63 4.56
C ASP A 19 -6.24 1.11 4.87
N VAL A 20 -7.15 1.21 3.90
CA VAL A 20 -8.51 0.65 4.02
C VAL A 20 -8.46 -0.87 4.14
N ALA A 21 -7.63 -1.55 3.34
CA ALA A 21 -7.49 -2.99 3.42
C ALA A 21 -7.03 -3.45 4.81
N LEU A 22 -5.98 -2.81 5.34
CA LEU A 22 -5.47 -3.07 6.69
C LEU A 22 -6.51 -2.78 7.77
N LYS A 23 -7.26 -1.68 7.65
CA LYS A 23 -8.31 -1.29 8.60
C LYS A 23 -9.46 -2.30 8.65
N HIS A 24 -9.81 -2.89 7.52
CA HIS A 24 -10.95 -3.80 7.38
C HIS A 24 -10.56 -5.29 7.38
N GLY A 25 -9.27 -5.61 7.57
CA GLY A 25 -8.78 -6.99 7.56
C GLY A 25 -8.90 -7.67 6.20
N ILE A 26 -8.87 -6.89 5.11
CA ILE A 26 -8.87 -7.41 3.74
C ILE A 26 -7.43 -7.74 3.38
N ASP A 27 -7.18 -8.94 2.82
CA ASP A 27 -5.84 -9.32 2.39
C ASP A 27 -5.31 -8.32 1.36
N CYS A 28 -4.09 -7.81 1.59
CA CYS A 28 -3.46 -6.83 0.73
C CYS A 28 -1.96 -7.06 0.55
N GLY A 29 -1.39 -6.43 -0.47
CA GLY A 29 0.05 -6.44 -0.73
C GLY A 29 0.40 -5.57 -1.93
N GLY A 30 1.61 -5.72 -2.44
CA GLY A 30 2.04 -4.98 -3.62
C GLY A 30 3.54 -4.89 -3.79
N TRP A 31 3.95 -4.07 -4.75
CA TRP A 31 5.34 -3.82 -5.09
C TRP A 31 5.62 -2.32 -5.06
N CYS A 32 6.59 -1.94 -4.23
CA CYS A 32 7.06 -0.58 -4.10
C CYS A 32 8.51 -0.48 -4.63
N PRO A 33 8.95 0.65 -5.19
CA PRO A 33 10.34 0.85 -5.59
C PRO A 33 11.33 0.55 -4.46
N ALA A 34 12.56 0.19 -4.85
CA ALA A 34 13.64 -0.06 -3.90
C ALA A 34 13.81 1.13 -2.93
N GLY A 35 13.98 0.84 -1.64
CA GLY A 35 14.03 1.88 -0.60
C GLY A 35 12.66 2.33 -0.09
N ARG A 36 11.57 1.67 -0.50
CA ARG A 36 10.18 2.01 -0.12
C ARG A 36 9.86 3.47 -0.44
N LEU A 37 9.98 3.85 -1.72
CA LEU A 37 9.83 5.24 -2.14
C LEU A 37 8.41 5.55 -2.66
N ASP A 38 7.94 6.75 -2.32
CA ASP A 38 6.76 7.43 -2.85
C ASP A 38 7.12 8.85 -3.35
N GLU A 39 6.15 9.68 -3.76
CA GLU A 39 6.42 11.05 -4.25
C GLU A 39 7.01 12.00 -3.19
N PHE A 40 6.88 11.67 -1.90
CA PHE A 40 7.48 12.42 -0.80
C PHE A 40 8.81 11.82 -0.32
N GLY A 41 9.29 10.75 -0.96
CA GLY A 41 10.53 10.07 -0.61
C GLY A 41 10.26 8.76 0.11
N ARG A 42 11.01 8.46 1.17
CA ARG A 42 10.88 7.16 1.85
C ARG A 42 9.58 7.11 2.66
N ILE A 43 8.77 6.09 2.38
CA ILE A 43 7.60 5.71 3.17
C ILE A 43 8.05 5.39 4.60
N PRO A 44 7.50 6.07 5.62
CA PRO A 44 7.83 5.79 7.02
C PRO A 44 7.55 4.35 7.43
N ASP A 45 8.33 3.86 8.38
CA ASP A 45 8.00 2.63 9.11
C ASP A 45 6.82 2.90 10.04
N ARG A 46 5.95 1.90 10.20
CA ARG A 46 4.75 1.97 11.03
C ARG A 46 5.00 1.29 12.37
#